data_AF-A0A968FVY5-F1
#
_entry.id   AF-A0A968FVY5-F1
#
_cell.length_a   1.000
_cell.length_b   1.000
_cell.length_c   1.000
_cell.angle_alpha   90.00
_cell.angle_beta   90.00
_cell.angle_gamma   90.00
#
_symmetry.space_group_name_H-M   'P 1'
#
loop_
_entity.id
_entity.type
_entity.pdbx_description
1 polymer ?
#
loop_
_entity_poly.entity_id
_entity_poly.type
_entity_poly.pdbx_seq_one_letter_code
_entity_poly.pdbx_strand_id
1 'polypeptide(L)'
;MKDASGIIADWKRRLIAMADNPPYVFKNTPQKLIDQHYQHLTSFVGYSQLEVETAEKFLGLRLPTLFRTYLLEMGRSPGDLFCGSDLAKGPADLMSYKKYAQEKVAEADTNWTLPREAVVFLSHQGYQFDYILASDPFDGPVMTWSEIDPEPIEIAPTFEKYVDRILSGSENLDKSNRNSGGYYLTIHPDGGTSQSYPAADDEPPLK
;
A
#
# COMPACT_ATOMS: atom_id res chain seq x y z
N MET A 1 -0.62 -18.43 -19.48
CA MET A 1 0.24 -17.83 -18.45
C MET A 1 -0.53 -16.72 -17.79
N LYS A 2 -0.46 -16.56 -16.46
CA LYS A 2 -0.97 -15.34 -15.82
C LYS A 2 -0.17 -14.16 -16.37
N ASP A 3 -0.87 -13.10 -16.74
CA ASP A 3 -0.28 -11.87 -17.27
C ASP A 3 -0.16 -10.87 -16.12
N ALA A 4 1.07 -10.51 -15.77
CA ALA A 4 1.34 -9.54 -14.71
C ALA A 4 0.72 -8.18 -15.05
N SER A 5 0.80 -7.72 -16.30
CA SER A 5 0.24 -6.42 -16.70
C SER A 5 -1.29 -6.43 -16.61
N GLY A 6 -1.94 -7.53 -16.98
CA GLY A 6 -3.39 -7.71 -16.78
C GLY A 6 -3.80 -7.63 -15.30
N ILE A 7 -3.01 -8.22 -14.39
CA ILE A 7 -3.24 -8.14 -12.93
C ILE A 7 -3.09 -6.70 -12.43
N ILE A 8 -1.99 -6.02 -12.79
CA ILE A 8 -1.76 -4.62 -12.39
C ILE A 8 -2.85 -3.69 -12.95
N ALA A 9 -3.27 -3.89 -14.19
CA ALA A 9 -4.34 -3.12 -14.81
C ALA A 9 -5.67 -3.27 -14.05
N ASP A 10 -5.97 -4.47 -13.55
CA ASP A 10 -7.14 -4.70 -12.70
C ASP A 10 -7.05 -3.93 -11.37
N TRP A 11 -5.89 -3.92 -10.71
CA TRP A 11 -5.68 -3.15 -9.48
C TRP A 11 -5.90 -1.65 -9.70
N LYS A 12 -5.30 -1.09 -10.76
CA LYS A 12 -5.49 0.32 -11.14
C LYS A 12 -6.96 0.64 -11.37
N ARG A 13 -7.68 -0.22 -12.10
CA ARG A 13 -9.12 -0.07 -12.36
C ARG A 13 -9.93 -0.04 -11.06
N ARG A 14 -9.62 -0.92 -10.10
CA ARG A 14 -10.28 -0.97 -8.78
C ARG A 14 -10.01 0.30 -7.95
N LEU A 15 -8.77 0.76 -7.92
CA LEU A 15 -8.37 1.99 -7.23
C LEU A 15 -9.07 3.23 -7.82
N ILE A 16 -9.11 3.35 -9.15
CA ILE A 16 -9.85 4.42 -9.83
C ILE A 16 -11.34 4.35 -9.47
N ALA A 17 -11.95 3.16 -9.50
CA ALA A 17 -13.36 3.01 -9.16
C ALA A 17 -13.70 3.43 -7.71
N MET A 18 -12.78 3.24 -6.76
CA MET A 18 -12.94 3.76 -5.39
C MET A 18 -12.82 5.29 -5.36
N ALA A 19 -11.84 5.85 -6.09
CA ALA A 19 -11.66 7.30 -6.20
C ALA A 19 -12.84 8.02 -6.88
N ASP A 20 -13.48 7.38 -7.87
CA ASP A 20 -14.66 7.88 -8.59
C ASP A 20 -15.94 7.84 -7.75
N ASN A 21 -15.99 6.98 -6.74
CA ASN A 21 -17.15 6.81 -5.88
C ASN A 21 -16.74 6.75 -4.39
N PRO A 22 -16.14 7.82 -3.85
CA PRO A 22 -15.59 7.79 -2.51
C PRO A 22 -16.69 7.68 -1.44
N PRO A 23 -16.37 7.22 -0.23
CA PRO A 23 -17.31 7.18 0.90
C PRO A 23 -17.55 8.55 1.55
N TYR A 24 -17.10 9.64 0.92
CA TYR A 24 -17.13 10.98 1.51
C TYR A 24 -17.58 12.05 0.52
N VAL A 25 -18.02 13.17 1.09
CA VAL A 25 -18.28 14.42 0.37
C VAL A 25 -17.35 15.50 0.89
N PHE A 26 -16.76 16.29 0.00
CA PHE A 26 -15.91 17.41 0.41
C PHE A 26 -16.74 18.50 1.11
N LYS A 27 -16.24 18.97 2.26
CA LYS A 27 -16.77 20.12 3.00
C LYS A 27 -15.67 21.15 3.13
N ASN A 28 -16.00 22.43 2.94
CA ASN A 28 -15.08 23.57 3.12
C ASN A 28 -13.69 23.40 2.46
N THR A 29 -13.60 22.63 1.38
CA THR A 29 -12.33 22.30 0.72
C THR A 29 -12.22 23.07 -0.60
N PRO A 30 -11.15 23.86 -0.81
CA PRO A 30 -10.90 24.52 -2.09
C PRO A 30 -10.80 23.52 -3.24
N GLN A 31 -11.37 23.84 -4.41
CA GLN A 31 -11.37 22.94 -5.58
C GLN A 31 -9.97 22.45 -5.95
N LYS A 32 -8.95 23.31 -5.87
CA LYS A 32 -7.57 22.93 -6.13
C LYS A 32 -7.10 21.75 -5.26
N LEU A 33 -7.49 21.70 -3.98
CA LEU A 33 -7.13 20.61 -3.08
C LEU A 33 -7.93 19.35 -3.38
N ILE A 34 -9.20 19.50 -3.80
CA ILE A 34 -10.02 18.38 -4.31
C ILE A 34 -9.35 17.73 -5.53
N ASP A 35 -8.93 18.54 -6.49
CA ASP A 35 -8.28 18.07 -7.71
C ASP A 35 -6.95 17.37 -7.41
N GLN A 36 -6.15 17.93 -6.49
CA GLN A 36 -4.89 17.33 -6.04
C GLN A 36 -5.12 16.00 -5.29
N HIS A 37 -6.15 15.93 -4.46
CA HIS A 37 -6.53 14.70 -3.77
C HIS A 37 -6.93 13.61 -4.75
N TYR A 38 -7.82 13.92 -5.69
CA TYR A 38 -8.21 12.96 -6.74
C TYR A 38 -7.00 12.52 -7.57
N GLN A 39 -6.15 13.46 -7.99
CA GLN A 39 -4.90 13.15 -8.70
C GLN A 39 -4.00 12.20 -7.90
N HIS A 40 -3.87 12.39 -6.58
CA HIS A 40 -3.10 11.49 -5.74
C HIS A 40 -3.67 10.08 -5.75
N LEU A 41 -4.98 9.92 -5.57
CA LEU A 41 -5.66 8.62 -5.56
C LEU A 41 -5.52 7.87 -6.91
N THR A 42 -5.48 8.60 -8.02
CA THR A 42 -5.48 8.02 -9.38
C THR A 42 -4.13 8.12 -10.10
N SER A 43 -3.06 8.55 -9.42
CA SER A 43 -1.73 8.68 -10.04
C SER A 43 -0.92 7.41 -9.82
N PHE A 44 -0.60 6.75 -10.95
CA PHE A 44 0.22 5.55 -10.99
C PHE A 44 1.57 5.85 -11.64
N VAL A 45 2.63 5.87 -10.84
CA VAL A 45 4.00 6.13 -11.29
C VAL A 45 4.88 5.00 -10.82
N GLY A 46 5.56 4.34 -11.76
CA GLY A 46 6.52 3.31 -11.43
C GLY A 46 7.96 3.78 -11.46
N TYR A 47 8.83 2.83 -11.18
CA TYR A 47 10.27 2.91 -11.36
C TYR A 47 10.59 2.74 -12.85
N SER A 48 11.69 3.36 -13.28
CA SER A 48 12.31 3.04 -14.55
C SER A 48 12.88 1.62 -14.55
N GLN A 49 13.08 1.06 -15.74
CA GLN A 49 13.74 -0.23 -15.92
C GLN A 49 15.12 -0.27 -15.22
N LEU A 50 15.90 0.81 -15.36
CA LEU A 50 17.22 0.94 -14.73
C LEU A 50 17.12 0.91 -13.21
N GLU A 51 16.11 1.58 -12.62
CA GLU A 51 15.89 1.56 -11.18
C GLU A 51 15.56 0.16 -10.68
N VAL A 52 14.70 -0.58 -11.38
CA VAL A 52 14.36 -1.96 -11.02
C VAL A 52 15.59 -2.89 -11.14
N GLU A 53 16.37 -2.76 -12.20
CA GLU A 53 17.63 -3.52 -12.36
C GLU A 53 18.66 -3.19 -11.29
N THR A 54 18.72 -1.91 -10.88
CA THR A 54 19.56 -1.46 -9.77
C THR A 54 19.11 -2.09 -8.46
N ALA A 55 17.80 -2.13 -8.19
CA ALA A 55 17.24 -2.78 -7.01
C ALA A 55 17.59 -4.28 -6.97
N GLU A 56 17.40 -5.01 -8.08
CA GLU A 56 17.79 -6.42 -8.20
C GLU A 56 19.28 -6.64 -7.91
N LYS A 57 20.13 -5.77 -8.47
CA LYS A 57 21.58 -5.84 -8.25
C LYS A 57 21.94 -5.63 -6.78
N PHE A 58 21.32 -4.66 -6.11
CA PHE A 58 21.57 -4.39 -4.69
C PHE A 58 21.04 -5.50 -3.78
N LEU A 59 19.86 -6.05 -4.09
CA LEU A 59 19.27 -7.15 -3.33
C LEU A 59 19.97 -8.50 -3.60
N GLY A 60 20.74 -8.60 -4.69
CA GLY A 60 21.45 -9.80 -5.08
C GLY A 60 20.52 -10.94 -5.50
N LEU A 61 19.34 -10.60 -6.04
CA LEU A 61 18.29 -11.53 -6.46
C LEU A 61 17.52 -10.98 -7.66
N ARG A 62 16.72 -11.84 -8.31
CA ARG A 62 15.73 -11.43 -9.31
C ARG A 62 14.39 -11.28 -8.64
N LEU A 63 13.69 -10.19 -8.95
CA LEU A 63 12.35 -9.96 -8.40
C LEU A 63 11.34 -10.88 -9.10
N PRO A 64 10.33 -11.40 -8.38
CA PRO A 64 9.20 -12.08 -9.00
C PRO A 64 8.57 -11.19 -10.07
N THR A 65 8.17 -11.78 -11.20
CA THR A 65 7.66 -11.06 -12.37
C THR A 65 6.52 -10.11 -12.01
N LEU A 66 5.57 -10.53 -11.18
CA LEU A 66 4.45 -9.68 -10.77
C LEU A 66 4.91 -8.48 -9.94
N PHE A 67 5.78 -8.69 -8.94
CA PHE A 67 6.31 -7.61 -8.12
C PHE A 67 7.20 -6.66 -8.93
N ARG A 68 7.99 -7.20 -9.86
CA ARG A 68 8.77 -6.40 -10.82
C ARG A 68 7.85 -5.49 -11.65
N THR A 69 6.76 -6.01 -12.19
CA THR A 69 5.79 -5.24 -12.97
C THR A 69 5.09 -4.19 -12.10
N TYR A 70 4.73 -4.54 -10.86
CA TYR A 70 4.22 -3.57 -9.88
C TYR A 70 5.20 -2.39 -9.69
N LEU A 71 6.50 -2.67 -9.47
CA LEU A 71 7.48 -1.59 -9.33
C LEU A 71 7.55 -0.71 -10.58
N LEU A 72 7.57 -1.32 -11.78
CA LEU A 72 7.62 -0.60 -13.07
C LEU A 72 6.39 0.26 -13.34
N GLU A 73 5.23 -0.09 -12.80
CA GLU A 73 3.96 0.56 -13.12
C GLU A 73 3.41 1.45 -12.01
N MET A 74 3.76 1.16 -10.75
CA MET A 74 3.12 1.75 -9.55
C MET A 74 4.11 2.01 -8.39
N GLY A 75 5.35 1.52 -8.46
CA GLY A 75 6.27 1.50 -7.32
C GLY A 75 6.58 2.84 -6.64
N ARG A 76 6.47 3.97 -7.34
CA ARG A 76 6.71 5.31 -6.77
C ARG A 76 5.43 5.98 -6.26
N SER A 77 4.34 5.82 -6.99
CA SER A 77 3.01 6.32 -6.65
C SER A 77 2.01 5.23 -7.03
N PRO A 78 1.49 4.45 -6.07
CA PRO A 78 0.56 3.36 -6.36
C PRO A 78 -0.91 3.79 -6.21
N GLY A 79 -1.21 5.10 -6.27
CA GLY A 79 -2.49 5.65 -5.86
C GLY A 79 -2.70 5.49 -4.36
N ASP A 80 -3.90 5.08 -3.97
CA ASP A 80 -4.26 4.83 -2.55
C ASP A 80 -3.91 3.40 -2.06
N LEU A 81 -3.25 2.60 -2.90
CA LEU A 81 -2.79 1.27 -2.49
C LEU A 81 -1.73 1.39 -1.39
N PHE A 82 -1.91 0.64 -0.30
CA PHE A 82 -1.08 0.69 0.92
C PHE A 82 -1.14 2.03 1.67
N CYS A 83 -2.22 2.80 1.53
CA CYS A 83 -2.43 4.03 2.30
C CYS A 83 -2.20 3.81 3.80
N GLY A 84 -1.48 4.74 4.44
CA GLY A 84 -1.07 4.63 5.84
C GLY A 84 0.22 3.84 6.11
N SER A 85 0.93 3.42 5.06
CA SER A 85 2.20 2.68 5.17
C SER A 85 3.36 3.43 4.52
N ASP A 86 4.57 3.18 5.02
CA ASP A 86 5.79 3.69 4.39
C ASP A 86 6.22 2.75 3.27
N LEU A 87 6.22 3.29 2.05
CA LEU A 87 6.64 2.58 0.85
C LEU A 87 8.02 3.04 0.40
N ALA A 88 8.82 2.10 -0.09
CA ALA A 88 10.04 2.42 -0.81
C ALA A 88 9.68 3.34 -2.02
N LYS A 89 10.37 4.48 -2.16
CA LYS A 89 10.17 5.44 -3.26
C LYS A 89 11.22 5.31 -4.36
N GLY A 90 12.24 4.49 -4.13
CA GLY A 90 13.22 4.09 -5.11
C GLY A 90 14.07 2.88 -4.70
N PRO A 91 15.06 2.52 -5.53
CA PRO A 91 15.93 1.36 -5.28
C PRO A 91 16.74 1.45 -3.98
N ALA A 92 17.18 2.66 -3.60
CA ALA A 92 17.92 2.89 -2.36
C ALA A 92 17.07 2.61 -1.12
N ASP A 93 15.76 2.86 -1.19
CA ASP A 93 14.85 2.62 -0.08
C ASP A 93 14.61 1.13 0.12
N LEU A 94 14.47 0.34 -0.96
CA LEU A 94 14.36 -1.13 -0.85
C LEU A 94 15.59 -1.74 -0.14
N MET A 95 16.78 -1.21 -0.43
CA MET A 95 18.00 -1.60 0.27
C MET A 95 17.98 -1.16 1.74
N SER A 96 17.58 0.09 1.99
CA SER A 96 17.48 0.64 3.35
C SER A 96 16.46 -0.12 4.20
N TYR A 97 15.34 -0.53 3.62
CA TYR A 97 14.31 -1.33 4.29
C TYR A 97 14.80 -2.72 4.61
N LYS A 98 15.55 -3.37 3.70
CA LYS A 98 16.18 -4.66 4.00
C LYS A 98 17.18 -4.56 5.14
N LYS A 99 18.01 -3.50 5.15
CA LYS A 99 18.97 -3.25 6.24
C LYS A 99 18.25 -2.98 7.56
N TYR A 100 17.25 -2.12 7.54
CA TYR A 100 16.41 -1.82 8.69
C TYR A 100 15.75 -3.10 9.25
N ALA A 101 15.17 -3.95 8.41
CA ALA A 101 14.59 -5.22 8.83
C ALA A 101 15.63 -6.14 9.47
N GLN A 102 16.84 -6.23 8.91
CA GLN A 102 17.94 -7.01 9.50
C GLN A 102 18.35 -6.48 10.88
N GLU A 103 18.43 -5.17 11.05
CA GLU A 103 18.71 -4.52 12.33
C GLU A 103 17.62 -4.84 13.35
N LYS A 104 16.34 -4.72 12.98
CA LYS A 104 15.20 -5.03 13.86
C LYS A 104 15.16 -6.48 14.32
N VAL A 105 15.44 -7.40 13.43
CA VAL A 105 15.48 -8.83 13.75
C VAL A 105 16.64 -9.16 14.70
N ALA A 106 17.80 -8.51 14.51
CA ALA A 106 18.95 -8.68 15.40
C ALA A 106 18.70 -8.05 16.79
N GLU A 107 18.01 -6.90 16.85
CA GLU A 107 17.62 -6.24 18.11
C GLU A 107 16.65 -7.08 18.95
N ALA A 108 15.78 -7.85 18.30
CA ALA A 108 14.79 -8.70 18.97
C ALA A 108 15.40 -9.95 19.65
N ASP A 109 16.72 -10.19 19.51
CA ASP A 109 17.45 -11.33 20.09
C ASP A 109 16.79 -12.69 19.81
N THR A 110 16.27 -12.84 18.58
CA THR A 110 15.71 -14.11 18.11
C THR A 110 16.77 -14.96 17.41
N ASN A 111 16.57 -16.29 17.40
CA ASN A 111 17.35 -17.18 16.54
C ASN A 111 16.94 -17.08 15.05
N TRP A 112 15.93 -16.27 14.74
CA TRP A 112 15.46 -16.07 13.39
C TRP A 112 16.32 -15.02 12.66
N THR A 113 16.46 -15.18 11.35
CA THR A 113 17.15 -14.21 10.49
C THR A 113 16.34 -13.97 9.24
N LEU A 114 16.38 -12.73 8.73
CA LEU A 114 15.69 -12.37 7.50
C LEU A 114 16.23 -13.21 6.32
N PRO A 115 15.37 -13.96 5.59
CA PRO A 115 15.80 -14.78 4.46
C PRO A 115 16.52 -13.97 3.38
N ARG A 116 17.48 -14.59 2.69
CA ARG A 116 18.27 -13.91 1.66
C ARG A 116 17.39 -13.41 0.51
N GLU A 117 16.41 -14.22 0.14
CA GLU A 117 15.40 -14.00 -0.89
C GLU A 117 14.29 -13.03 -0.48
N ALA A 118 14.33 -12.50 0.75
CA ALA A 118 13.36 -11.50 1.20
C ALA A 118 13.57 -10.15 0.50
N VAL A 119 12.46 -9.60 0.03
CA VAL A 119 12.33 -8.24 -0.52
C VAL A 119 11.38 -7.46 0.37
N VAL A 120 11.95 -6.66 1.27
CA VAL A 120 11.17 -5.78 2.17
C VAL A 120 10.71 -4.58 1.36
N PHE A 121 9.40 -4.39 1.24
CA PHE A 121 8.82 -3.36 0.36
C PHE A 121 7.94 -2.36 1.10
N LEU A 122 7.57 -2.67 2.34
CA LEU A 122 6.67 -1.85 3.15
C LEU A 122 7.10 -1.93 4.63
N SER A 123 7.05 -0.79 5.31
CA SER A 123 7.18 -0.69 6.77
C SER A 123 5.95 -0.02 7.38
N HIS A 124 5.58 -0.48 8.57
CA HIS A 124 4.52 0.09 9.38
C HIS A 124 5.12 0.67 10.67
N GLN A 125 5.17 2.01 10.73
CA GLN A 125 5.42 2.79 11.95
C GLN A 125 6.70 2.41 12.73
N GLY A 126 7.68 1.82 12.06
CA GLY A 126 8.99 1.55 12.66
C GLY A 126 9.07 0.34 13.59
N TYR A 127 8.05 -0.54 13.64
CA TYR A 127 8.08 -1.79 14.43
C TYR A 127 7.61 -3.04 13.68
N GLN A 128 7.05 -2.90 12.47
CA GLN A 128 6.58 -4.00 11.63
C GLN A 128 7.00 -3.76 10.18
N PHE A 129 7.30 -4.83 9.45
CA PHE A 129 7.53 -4.77 8.00
C PHE A 129 6.95 -5.97 7.28
N ASP A 130 6.55 -5.73 6.03
CA ASP A 130 6.07 -6.76 5.12
C ASP A 130 7.13 -7.02 4.03
N TYR A 131 7.29 -8.28 3.67
CA TYR A 131 8.26 -8.71 2.66
C TYR A 131 7.76 -9.84 1.79
N ILE A 132 8.22 -9.87 0.54
CA ILE A 132 7.97 -10.97 -0.40
C ILE A 132 9.16 -11.91 -0.36
N LEU A 133 8.91 -13.22 -0.37
CA LEU A 133 9.94 -14.22 -0.65
C LEU A 133 10.05 -14.41 -2.17
N ALA A 134 11.21 -14.06 -2.74
CA ALA A 134 11.51 -14.24 -4.16
C ALA A 134 11.88 -15.70 -4.50
N SER A 135 11.09 -16.67 -4.04
CA SER A 135 11.30 -18.11 -4.23
C SER A 135 10.71 -18.65 -5.52
N ASP A 136 9.66 -18.01 -6.05
CA ASP A 136 9.04 -18.33 -7.34
C ASP A 136 9.29 -17.20 -8.37
N PRO A 137 9.58 -17.52 -9.66
CA PRO A 137 9.91 -16.51 -10.66
C PRO A 137 8.75 -15.58 -11.03
N PHE A 138 7.50 -15.98 -10.83
CA PHE A 138 6.32 -15.20 -11.19
C PHE A 138 5.78 -14.40 -10.01
N ASP A 139 5.46 -15.05 -8.90
CA ASP A 139 4.83 -14.44 -7.74
C ASP A 139 5.19 -15.20 -6.45
N GLY A 140 5.43 -14.50 -5.34
CA GLY A 140 5.94 -15.09 -4.09
C GLY A 140 5.06 -14.78 -2.88
N PRO A 141 5.11 -15.60 -1.81
CA PRO A 141 4.33 -15.36 -0.61
C PRO A 141 4.75 -14.07 0.08
N VAL A 142 3.79 -13.44 0.75
CA VAL A 142 3.99 -12.23 1.56
C VAL A 142 3.99 -12.62 3.02
N MET A 143 5.04 -12.20 3.71
CA MET A 143 5.27 -12.42 5.12
C MET A 143 5.24 -11.08 5.84
N THR A 144 4.85 -11.09 7.12
CA THR A 144 5.06 -9.97 8.04
C THR A 144 5.95 -10.41 9.18
N TRP A 145 6.71 -9.46 9.71
CA TRP A 145 7.42 -9.59 10.97
C TRP A 145 7.16 -8.35 11.82
N SER A 146 7.02 -8.50 13.13
CA SER A 146 6.84 -7.39 14.07
C SER A 146 7.67 -7.58 15.34
N GLU A 147 8.05 -6.49 15.99
CA GLU A 147 8.74 -6.56 17.29
C GLU A 147 7.87 -7.18 18.40
N ILE A 148 6.54 -7.08 18.29
CA ILE A 148 5.58 -7.56 19.30
C ILE A 148 5.45 -9.08 19.25
N ASP A 149 5.45 -9.64 18.04
CA ASP A 149 5.41 -11.08 17.76
C ASP A 149 6.53 -11.41 16.77
N PRO A 150 7.74 -11.71 17.27
CA PRO A 150 8.94 -11.75 16.44
C PRO A 150 9.14 -13.08 15.70
N GLU A 151 8.08 -13.87 15.55
CA GLU A 151 8.01 -14.97 14.59
C GLU A 151 7.35 -14.48 13.29
N PRO A 152 8.01 -14.60 12.13
CA PRO A 152 7.41 -14.18 10.88
C PRO A 152 6.21 -15.07 10.53
N ILE A 153 5.11 -14.44 10.11
CA ILE A 153 3.89 -15.14 9.69
C ILE A 153 3.63 -14.88 8.21
N GLU A 154 3.15 -15.92 7.51
CA GLU A 154 2.62 -15.75 6.16
C GLU A 154 1.26 -15.05 6.23
N ILE A 155 1.14 -13.89 5.59
CA ILE A 155 -0.12 -13.12 5.55
C ILE A 155 -0.87 -13.27 4.23
N ALA A 156 -0.17 -13.74 3.19
CA ALA A 156 -0.75 -14.16 1.93
C ALA A 156 0.14 -15.17 1.19
N PRO A 157 -0.44 -16.15 0.49
CA PRO A 157 0.32 -17.16 -0.26
C PRO A 157 1.01 -16.58 -1.50
N THR A 158 0.57 -15.42 -1.98
CA THR A 158 1.20 -14.70 -3.10
C THR A 158 1.02 -13.18 -2.96
N PHE A 159 1.85 -12.38 -3.66
CA PHE A 159 1.69 -10.92 -3.70
C PHE A 159 0.39 -10.51 -4.36
N GLU A 160 -0.06 -11.26 -5.39
CA GLU A 160 -1.39 -11.06 -5.98
C GLU A 160 -2.50 -11.14 -4.93
N LYS A 161 -2.46 -12.17 -4.07
CA LYS A 161 -3.48 -12.38 -3.03
C LYS A 161 -3.39 -11.38 -1.90
N TYR A 162 -2.19 -10.91 -1.58
CA TYR A 162 -1.99 -9.83 -0.63
C TYR A 162 -2.66 -8.53 -1.10
N VAL A 163 -2.37 -8.09 -2.33
CA VAL A 163 -2.97 -6.88 -2.90
C VAL A 163 -4.49 -7.02 -3.08
N ASP A 164 -4.95 -8.19 -3.54
CA ASP A 164 -6.39 -8.48 -3.66
C ASP A 164 -7.12 -8.36 -2.31
N ARG A 165 -6.52 -8.85 -1.22
CA ARG A 165 -7.06 -8.71 0.14
C ARG A 165 -7.15 -7.25 0.58
N ILE A 166 -6.12 -6.45 0.30
CA ILE A 166 -6.09 -5.03 0.66
C ILE A 166 -7.16 -4.26 -0.11
N LEU A 167 -7.21 -4.42 -1.43
CA LEU A 167 -8.20 -3.77 -2.28
C LEU A 167 -9.62 -4.17 -1.87
N SER A 168 -9.87 -5.46 -1.64
CA SER A 168 -11.18 -5.95 -1.19
C SER A 168 -11.54 -5.41 0.19
N GLY A 169 -10.56 -5.23 1.09
CA GLY A 169 -10.73 -4.61 2.39
C GLY A 169 -11.18 -3.15 2.25
N SER A 170 -10.45 -2.35 1.46
CA SER A 170 -10.78 -0.95 1.19
C SER A 170 -12.16 -0.80 0.54
N GLU A 171 -12.47 -1.61 -0.48
CA GLU A 171 -13.77 -1.60 -1.16
C GLU A 171 -14.94 -1.89 -0.20
N ASN A 172 -14.75 -2.85 0.72
CA ASN A 172 -15.75 -3.20 1.72
C ASN A 172 -15.91 -2.11 2.77
N LEU A 173 -14.80 -1.50 3.21
CA LEU A 173 -14.83 -0.36 4.14
C LEU A 173 -15.57 0.82 3.52
N ASP A 174 -15.24 1.19 2.29
CA ASP A 174 -15.89 2.21 1.49
C ASP A 174 -17.40 1.95 1.35
N LYS A 175 -17.77 0.71 1.03
CA LYS A 175 -19.17 0.30 0.92
C LYS A 175 -19.89 0.41 2.26
N SER A 176 -19.26 -0.03 3.35
CA SER A 176 -19.81 0.07 4.70
C SER A 176 -20.03 1.54 5.10
N ASN A 177 -19.06 2.40 4.82
CA ASN A 177 -19.14 3.83 5.09
C ASN A 177 -20.28 4.47 4.30
N ARG A 178 -20.38 4.23 2.99
CA ARG A 178 -21.51 4.70 2.16
C ARG A 178 -22.86 4.22 2.69
N ASN A 179 -22.97 2.95 3.07
CA ASN A 179 -24.20 2.40 3.64
C ASN A 179 -24.57 3.02 4.99
N SER A 180 -23.59 3.58 5.70
CA SER A 180 -23.77 4.27 6.98
C SER A 180 -24.02 5.78 6.80
N GLY A 181 -24.12 6.26 5.56
CA GLY A 181 -24.31 7.66 5.19
C GLY A 181 -23.06 8.31 4.59
N GLY A 182 -21.87 7.80 4.89
CA GLY A 182 -20.58 8.36 4.48
C GLY A 182 -20.00 9.32 5.53
N TYR A 183 -19.12 10.21 5.10
CA TYR A 183 -18.55 11.26 5.95
C TYR A 183 -18.20 12.52 5.18
N TYR A 184 -18.05 13.63 5.89
CA TYR A 184 -17.44 14.83 5.31
C TYR A 184 -15.93 14.74 5.39
N LEU A 185 -15.26 15.09 4.30
CA LEU A 185 -13.81 15.26 4.23
C LEU A 185 -13.48 16.74 4.03
N THR A 186 -12.66 17.32 4.91
CA THR A 186 -12.09 18.65 4.73
C THR A 186 -10.59 18.52 4.51
N ILE A 187 -10.07 19.00 3.38
CA ILE A 187 -8.63 19.00 3.11
C ILE A 187 -8.07 20.40 3.34
N HIS A 188 -6.94 20.44 4.04
CA HIS A 188 -6.10 21.61 4.28
C HIS A 188 -4.73 21.41 3.62
N PRO A 189 -3.94 22.48 3.41
CA PRO A 189 -2.60 22.35 2.81
C PRO A 189 -1.64 21.42 3.58
N ASP A 190 -1.89 21.19 4.87
CA ASP A 190 -1.07 20.42 5.80
C ASP A 190 -1.71 19.09 6.24
N GLY A 191 -2.88 18.72 5.71
CA GLY A 191 -3.55 17.47 6.06
C GLY A 191 -5.04 17.45 5.75
N GLY A 192 -5.80 16.61 6.45
CA GLY A 192 -7.24 16.53 6.30
C GLY A 192 -7.93 16.11 7.59
N THR A 193 -9.21 16.45 7.69
CA THR A 193 -10.09 16.05 8.80
C THR A 193 -11.35 15.39 8.26
N SER A 194 -11.83 14.36 8.96
CA SER A 194 -13.07 13.65 8.64
C SER A 194 -14.10 13.83 9.75
N GLN A 195 -15.37 14.00 9.38
CA GLN A 195 -16.51 14.06 10.30
C GLN A 195 -17.61 13.12 9.81
N SER A 196 -18.11 12.20 10.66
CA SER A 196 -19.17 11.25 10.30
C SER A 196 -20.41 11.94 9.72
N TYR A 197 -21.05 11.30 8.72
CA TYR A 197 -22.29 11.76 8.13
C TYR A 197 -23.41 10.70 8.24
N PRO A 198 -24.65 11.09 8.61
CA PRO A 198 -25.00 12.42 9.09
C PRO A 198 -24.30 12.72 10.42
N ALA A 199 -24.00 13.99 10.67
CA ALA A 199 -23.39 14.37 11.94
C ALA A 199 -24.39 14.03 13.06
N ALA A 200 -23.93 13.50 14.19
CA ALA A 200 -24.79 13.31 15.36
C ALA A 200 -25.45 14.64 15.82
N ASP A 201 -24.91 15.78 15.37
CA ASP A 201 -25.39 17.13 15.65
C ASP A 201 -26.33 17.71 14.56
N ASP A 202 -26.70 16.95 13.53
CA ASP A 202 -27.83 17.32 12.66
C ASP A 202 -29.15 17.00 13.40
N GLU A 203 -29.36 17.62 14.58
CA GLU A 203 -30.70 17.74 15.13
C GLU A 203 -31.57 18.46 14.09
N PRO A 204 -32.77 17.95 13.75
CA PRO A 204 -33.67 18.67 12.88
C PRO A 204 -33.95 20.04 13.53
N PRO A 205 -34.01 21.14 12.75
CA PRO A 205 -34.37 22.43 13.31
C PRO A 205 -35.70 22.26 14.05
N LEU A 206 -35.69 22.64 15.34
CA LEU A 206 -36.90 22.70 16.16
C LEU A 206 -38.00 23.40 15.35
N LYS A 207 -39.10 22.69 15.12
CA LYS A 207 -40.30 23.24 14.48
C LYS A 207 -40.96 24.28 15.36
#